data_AF-A0A919DGX4-F1
#
_entry.id   AF-A0A919DGX4-F1
#
_cell.length_a   1.000
_cell.length_b   1.000
_cell.length_c   1.000
_cell.angle_alpha   90.00
_cell.angle_beta   90.00
_cell.angle_gamma   90.00
#
_symmetry.space_group_name_H-M   'P 1'
#
loop_
_entity.id
_entity.type
_entity.pdbx_description
1 polymer ?
#
loop_
_entity_poly.entity_id
_entity_poly.type
_entity_poly.pdbx_seq_one_letter_code
_entity_poly.pdbx_strand_id
1 'polypeptide(L)'
;MSTMFDSHPARDDKALRRVLEDAAMGRWEGPREMLIATGPDWDRRIFRLQVLAEAGARLRFADTWAEAEPHSPHALALLAHVQALRAMIAGRDSGQTQMEEAWATCRAALDLWPQDVAPLVVMLALLRTHAPDHSTLSHVWEEMKQPTPGTERPTTRSSPTSSPATTAPRARRCGGPRSKSPSPPRACPSRCCPWW
;
A
#
# COMPACT_ATOMS: atom_id res chain seq x y z
N MET A 1 15.72 30.57 -15.45
CA MET A 1 14.77 30.49 -14.31
C MET A 1 14.86 29.09 -13.73
N SER A 2 15.64 28.91 -12.67
CA SER A 2 15.70 27.64 -11.96
C SER A 2 14.41 27.49 -11.16
N THR A 3 13.55 26.57 -11.56
CA THR A 3 12.46 26.08 -10.70
C THR A 3 13.09 25.45 -9.48
N MET A 4 13.07 26.18 -8.37
CA MET A 4 13.37 25.64 -7.05
C MET A 4 12.38 24.51 -6.80
N PHE A 5 12.86 23.27 -6.75
CA PHE A 5 12.00 22.13 -6.43
C PHE A 5 11.39 22.37 -5.06
N ASP A 6 10.06 22.37 -5.00
CA ASP A 6 9.36 22.40 -3.72
C ASP A 6 9.56 21.05 -3.03
N SER A 7 10.35 21.06 -1.96
CA SER A 7 10.72 19.87 -1.18
C SER A 7 9.65 19.42 -0.19
N HIS A 8 8.45 20.00 -0.23
CA HIS A 8 7.37 19.62 0.67
C HIS A 8 7.02 18.12 0.51
N PRO A 9 6.86 17.34 1.61
CA PRO A 9 6.64 15.89 1.53
C PRO A 9 5.40 15.52 0.71
N ALA A 10 4.33 16.33 0.80
CA ALA A 10 3.12 16.15 0.01
C ALA A 10 3.24 16.43 -1.50
N ARG A 11 4.39 16.92 -2.01
CA ARG A 11 4.57 17.32 -3.42
C ARG A 11 3.41 18.22 -3.88
N ASP A 12 2.88 18.03 -5.09
CA ASP A 12 1.78 18.85 -5.62
C ASP A 12 0.39 18.52 -5.03
N ASP A 13 0.30 17.60 -4.05
CA ASP A 13 -0.96 17.22 -3.41
C ASP A 13 -1.39 18.27 -2.37
N LYS A 14 -2.09 19.31 -2.84
CA LYS A 14 -2.59 20.40 -2.00
C LYS A 14 -3.52 19.94 -0.87
N ALA A 15 -4.31 18.88 -1.10
CA ALA A 15 -5.19 18.34 -0.07
C ALA A 15 -4.37 17.71 1.06
N LEU A 16 -3.35 16.93 0.70
CA LEU A 16 -2.44 16.34 1.68
C LEU A 16 -1.64 17.42 2.44
N ARG A 17 -1.22 18.51 1.80
CA ARG A 17 -0.56 19.65 2.49
C ARG A 17 -1.42 20.20 3.62
N ARG A 18 -2.66 20.56 3.32
CA ARG A 18 -3.61 21.09 4.30
C ARG A 18 -3.85 20.10 5.44
N VAL A 19 -4.04 18.84 5.09
CA VAL A 19 -4.30 17.77 6.06
C VAL A 19 -3.10 17.54 7.00
N LEU A 20 -1.87 17.72 6.52
CA LEU A 20 -0.68 17.61 7.36
C LEU A 20 -0.62 18.72 8.42
N GLU A 21 -1.09 19.93 8.09
CA GLU A 21 -1.21 21.02 9.06
C GLU A 21 -2.22 20.65 10.16
N ASP A 22 -3.39 20.10 9.78
CA ASP A 22 -4.40 19.62 10.73
C ASP A 22 -3.86 18.48 11.63
N ALA A 23 -3.18 17.50 11.01
CA ALA A 23 -2.58 16.37 11.71
C ALA A 23 -1.46 16.79 12.67
N ALA A 24 -0.69 17.82 12.33
CA ALA A 24 0.33 18.40 13.20
C ALA A 24 -0.28 19.03 14.47
N MET A 25 -1.56 19.44 14.42
CA MET A 25 -2.34 19.88 15.58
C MET A 25 -3.01 18.71 16.34
N GLY A 26 -2.75 17.46 15.95
CA GLY A 26 -3.34 16.27 16.54
C GLY A 26 -4.76 15.94 16.06
N ARG A 27 -5.29 16.65 15.06
CA ARG A 27 -6.63 16.42 14.51
C ARG A 27 -6.60 15.30 13.47
N TRP A 28 -7.55 14.38 13.57
CA TRP A 28 -7.63 13.23 12.66
C TRP A 28 -8.79 13.32 11.65
N GLU A 29 -9.70 14.28 11.82
CA GLU A 29 -10.85 14.48 10.95
C GLU A 29 -10.43 14.90 9.53
N GLY A 30 -9.40 15.76 9.40
CA GLY A 30 -8.82 16.14 8.10
C GLY A 30 -8.26 14.92 7.33
N PRO A 31 -7.36 14.12 7.94
CA PRO A 31 -6.88 12.86 7.37
C PRO A 31 -8.00 11.91 6.97
N ARG A 32 -9.03 11.76 7.82
CA ARG A 32 -10.19 10.92 7.56
C ARG A 32 -10.93 11.31 6.29
N GLU A 33 -11.39 12.56 6.20
CA GLU A 33 -12.16 13.03 5.05
C GLU A 33 -11.36 12.91 3.75
N MET A 34 -10.07 13.23 3.79
CA MET A 34 -9.20 13.09 2.62
C MET A 34 -9.01 11.63 2.18
N LEU A 35 -8.80 10.70 3.12
CA LEU A 35 -8.61 9.29 2.80
C LEU A 35 -9.88 8.66 2.25
N ILE A 36 -11.06 9.04 2.77
CA ILE A 36 -12.36 8.64 2.21
C ILE A 36 -12.52 9.19 0.78
N ALA A 37 -12.22 10.47 0.56
CA ALA A 37 -12.34 11.11 -0.75
C ALA A 37 -11.29 10.63 -1.78
N THR A 38 -10.24 9.90 -1.37
CA THR A 38 -9.20 9.40 -2.28
C THR A 38 -9.75 8.32 -3.23
N GLY A 39 -10.75 7.56 -2.79
CA GLY A 39 -11.34 6.49 -3.60
C GLY A 39 -10.33 5.36 -3.93
N PRO A 40 -10.51 4.66 -5.08
CA PRO A 40 -9.73 3.47 -5.44
C PRO A 40 -8.38 3.78 -6.14
N ASP A 41 -7.88 5.02 -6.08
CA ASP A 41 -6.54 5.35 -6.60
C ASP A 41 -5.48 4.82 -5.63
N TRP A 42 -5.02 3.60 -5.88
CA TRP A 42 -4.12 2.86 -5.00
C TRP A 42 -2.77 3.55 -4.82
N ASP A 43 -2.18 4.05 -5.91
CA ASP A 43 -0.88 4.73 -5.85
C ASP A 43 -0.97 6.00 -5.00
N ARG A 44 -2.04 6.78 -5.20
CA ARG A 44 -2.29 8.00 -4.43
C ARG A 44 -2.61 7.70 -2.97
N ARG A 45 -3.37 6.63 -2.70
CA ARG A 45 -3.71 6.19 -1.36
C ARG A 45 -2.46 5.78 -0.58
N ILE A 46 -1.61 4.92 -1.16
CA ILE A 46 -0.35 4.48 -0.54
C ILE A 46 0.53 5.70 -0.25
N PHE A 47 0.72 6.59 -1.23
CA PHE A 47 1.52 7.79 -1.05
C PHE A 47 1.03 8.66 0.11
N ARG A 48 -0.29 8.92 0.18
CA ARG A 48 -0.89 9.72 1.26
C ARG A 48 -0.72 9.06 2.62
N LEU A 49 -0.93 7.75 2.72
CA LEU A 49 -0.75 7.00 3.97
C LEU A 49 0.70 7.03 4.43
N GLN A 50 1.67 6.86 3.54
CA GLN A 50 3.09 6.92 3.87
C GLN A 50 3.50 8.30 4.41
N VAL A 51 3.08 9.39 3.75
CA VAL A 51 3.39 10.75 4.19
C VAL A 51 2.70 11.08 5.52
N LEU A 52 1.44 10.65 5.70
CA LEU A 52 0.74 10.80 6.98
C LEU A 52 1.39 9.98 8.09
N ALA A 53 1.91 8.79 7.78
CA ALA A 53 2.57 7.95 8.77
C ALA A 53 3.88 8.57 9.26
N GLU A 54 4.65 9.20 8.36
CA GLU A 54 5.84 9.98 8.73
C GLU A 54 5.50 11.12 9.70
N ALA A 55 4.42 11.86 9.44
CA ALA A 55 3.92 12.88 10.36
C ALA A 55 3.41 12.28 11.68
N GLY A 56 2.78 11.10 11.62
CA GLY A 56 2.16 10.40 12.74
C GLY A 56 3.12 9.62 13.63
N ALA A 57 4.33 9.29 13.17
CA ALA A 57 5.27 8.44 13.90
C ALA A 57 5.56 8.95 15.32
N ARG A 58 5.58 10.27 15.52
CA ARG A 58 5.82 10.93 16.82
C ARG A 58 4.57 11.54 17.47
N LEU A 59 3.42 11.45 16.81
CA LEU A 59 2.14 11.98 17.29
C LEU A 59 1.21 10.83 17.69
N ARG A 60 0.00 11.13 18.16
CA ARG A 60 -1.00 10.12 18.58
C ARG A 60 -2.30 10.15 17.79
N PHE A 61 -2.43 11.03 16.79
CA PHE A 61 -3.70 11.23 16.09
C PHE A 61 -4.19 9.96 15.36
N ALA A 62 -3.29 9.12 14.86
CA ALA A 62 -3.66 7.86 14.24
C ALA A 62 -4.18 6.83 15.26
N ASP A 63 -3.55 6.77 16.43
CA ASP A 63 -4.00 5.93 17.55
C ASP A 63 -5.40 6.40 18.01
N THR A 64 -5.57 7.70 18.26
CA THR A 64 -6.86 8.30 18.67
C THR A 64 -7.96 8.10 17.63
N TRP A 65 -7.64 8.17 16.34
CA TRP A 65 -8.63 7.91 15.28
C TRP A 65 -9.06 6.45 15.27
N ALA A 66 -8.12 5.50 15.36
CA ALA A 66 -8.44 4.08 15.39
C ALA A 66 -9.24 3.70 16.65
N GLU A 67 -8.99 4.35 17.79
CA GLU A 67 -9.80 4.19 19.00
C GLU A 67 -11.22 4.76 18.82
N ALA A 68 -11.37 5.90 18.17
CA ALA A 68 -12.67 6.52 17.89
C ALA A 68 -13.48 5.74 16.85
N GLU A 69 -12.82 5.16 15.84
CA GLU A 69 -13.44 4.43 14.73
C GLU A 69 -12.76 3.06 14.49
N PRO A 70 -12.94 2.07 15.40
CA PRO A 70 -12.21 0.80 15.36
C PRO A 70 -12.54 -0.10 14.16
N HIS A 71 -13.66 0.14 13.48
CA HIS A 71 -14.08 -0.61 12.29
C HIS A 71 -13.88 0.18 10.99
N SER A 72 -13.12 1.29 11.03
CA SER A 72 -12.81 2.07 9.84
C SER A 72 -11.57 1.49 9.13
N PRO A 73 -11.68 1.00 7.88
CA PRO A 73 -10.53 0.48 7.16
C PRO A 73 -9.47 1.57 6.91
N HIS A 74 -9.89 2.83 6.82
CA HIS A 74 -8.97 3.96 6.66
C HIS A 74 -8.18 4.27 7.94
N ALA A 75 -8.84 4.20 9.10
CA ALA A 75 -8.18 4.43 10.38
C ALA A 75 -7.14 3.33 10.66
N LEU A 76 -7.52 2.07 10.46
CA LEU A 76 -6.61 0.93 10.65
C LEU A 76 -5.47 0.92 9.64
N ALA A 77 -5.72 1.26 8.38
CA ALA A 77 -4.66 1.38 7.39
C ALA A 77 -3.63 2.45 7.80
N LEU A 78 -4.06 3.62 8.29
CA LEU A 78 -3.13 4.65 8.76
C LEU A 78 -2.40 4.23 10.03
N LEU A 79 -3.10 3.65 11.01
CA LEU A 79 -2.49 3.16 12.25
C LEU A 79 -1.41 2.12 11.94
N ALA A 80 -1.69 1.16 11.06
CA ALA A 80 -0.73 0.15 10.63
C ALA A 80 0.54 0.77 10.04
N HIS A 81 0.41 1.80 9.18
CA HIS A 81 1.57 2.50 8.62
C HIS A 81 2.37 3.23 9.71
N VAL A 82 1.69 3.87 10.68
CA VAL A 82 2.34 4.57 11.79
C VAL A 82 3.08 3.60 12.70
N GLN A 83 2.44 2.50 13.11
CA GLN A 83 3.04 1.46 13.96
C GLN A 83 4.25 0.83 13.26
N ALA A 84 4.13 0.51 11.97
CA ALA A 84 5.23 -0.05 11.21
C ALA A 84 6.42 0.90 11.12
N LEU A 85 6.17 2.20 10.87
CA LEU A 85 7.24 3.18 10.85
C LEU A 85 7.91 3.34 12.23
N ARG A 86 7.13 3.31 13.31
CA ARG A 86 7.67 3.31 14.69
C ARG A 86 8.55 2.08 14.93
N ALA A 87 8.12 0.89 14.51
CA ALA A 87 8.90 -0.35 14.61
C ALA A 87 10.23 -0.25 13.84
N MET A 88 10.19 0.24 12.60
CA MET A 88 11.38 0.44 11.77
C MET A 88 12.35 1.48 12.37
N ILE A 89 11.83 2.57 12.96
CA ILE A 89 12.64 3.59 13.64
C ILE A 89 13.29 3.02 14.91
N ALA A 90 12.55 2.23 15.69
CA ALA A 90 13.07 1.57 16.89
C ALA A 90 14.21 0.61 16.53
N GLY A 91 14.10 -0.06 15.38
CA GLY A 91 15.06 -1.04 14.90
C GLY A 91 14.67 -2.45 15.33
N ARG A 92 15.48 -3.44 14.95
CA ARG A 92 15.09 -4.86 15.04
C ARG A 92 14.76 -5.31 16.46
N ASP A 93 15.65 -5.04 17.41
CA ASP A 93 15.56 -5.64 18.75
C ASP A 93 14.48 -4.97 19.61
N SER A 94 14.32 -3.66 19.50
CA SER A 94 13.37 -2.86 20.29
C SER A 94 12.03 -2.64 19.60
N GLY A 95 11.96 -2.83 18.28
CA GLY A 95 10.76 -2.63 17.48
C GLY A 95 9.89 -3.88 17.30
N GLN A 96 10.25 -5.03 17.89
CA GLN A 96 9.54 -6.30 17.68
C GLN A 96 8.06 -6.24 18.10
N THR A 97 7.75 -5.65 19.26
CA THR A 97 6.36 -5.50 19.71
C THR A 97 5.56 -4.59 18.78
N GLN A 98 6.13 -3.46 18.36
CA GLN A 98 5.47 -2.54 17.43
C GLN A 98 5.28 -3.17 16.04
N MET A 99 6.20 -4.05 15.64
CA MET A 99 6.08 -4.86 14.43
C MET A 99 4.86 -5.79 14.52
N GLU A 100 4.73 -6.54 15.61
CA GLU A 100 3.62 -7.48 15.82
C GLU A 100 2.26 -6.74 15.86
N GLU A 101 2.21 -5.59 16.54
CA GLU A 101 1.05 -4.70 16.53
C GLU A 101 0.71 -4.21 15.11
N ALA A 102 1.71 -3.71 14.37
CA ALA A 102 1.52 -3.26 13.00
C ALA A 102 1.02 -4.39 12.08
N TRP A 103 1.53 -5.62 12.29
CA TRP A 103 1.11 -6.81 11.55
C TRP A 103 -0.37 -7.13 11.80
N ALA A 104 -0.78 -7.18 13.06
CA ALA A 104 -2.16 -7.43 13.45
C ALA A 104 -3.10 -6.36 12.89
N THR A 105 -2.71 -5.07 12.98
CA THR A 105 -3.49 -3.96 12.41
C THR A 105 -3.59 -4.05 10.89
N CYS A 106 -2.51 -4.45 10.18
CA CYS A 106 -2.56 -4.71 8.74
C CYS A 106 -3.59 -5.78 8.40
N ARG A 107 -3.66 -6.87 9.20
CA ARG A 107 -4.64 -7.92 8.97
C ARG A 107 -6.07 -7.44 9.20
N ALA A 108 -6.33 -6.74 10.29
CA ALA A 108 -7.65 -6.17 10.55
C ALA A 108 -8.10 -5.21 9.44
N ALA A 109 -7.19 -4.38 8.91
CA ALA A 109 -7.49 -3.51 7.77
C ALA A 109 -7.87 -4.29 6.50
N LEU A 110 -7.14 -5.37 6.21
CA LEU A 110 -7.40 -6.23 5.04
C LEU A 110 -8.68 -7.05 5.18
N ASP A 111 -9.05 -7.44 6.40
CA ASP A 111 -10.31 -8.15 6.64
C ASP A 111 -11.52 -7.24 6.37
N LEU A 112 -11.41 -5.94 6.68
CA LEU A 112 -12.45 -4.94 6.39
C LEU A 112 -12.46 -4.49 4.93
N TRP A 113 -11.28 -4.36 4.31
CA TRP A 113 -11.16 -3.94 2.91
C TRP A 113 -10.09 -4.75 2.15
N PRO A 114 -10.45 -5.95 1.65
CA PRO A 114 -9.50 -6.85 0.99
C PRO A 114 -8.86 -6.33 -0.30
N GLN A 115 -9.48 -5.31 -0.91
CA GLN A 115 -8.97 -4.69 -2.15
C GLN A 115 -7.92 -3.62 -1.87
N ASP A 116 -7.76 -3.19 -0.61
CA ASP A 116 -6.72 -2.22 -0.24
C ASP A 116 -5.35 -2.88 -0.27
N VAL A 117 -4.50 -2.45 -1.20
CA VAL A 117 -3.13 -2.95 -1.34
C VAL A 117 -2.16 -2.31 -0.35
N ALA A 118 -2.53 -1.20 0.31
CA ALA A 118 -1.61 -0.45 1.16
C ALA A 118 -1.10 -1.26 2.38
N PRO A 119 -1.95 -2.02 3.12
CA PRO A 119 -1.46 -2.86 4.22
C PRO A 119 -0.48 -3.96 3.77
N LEU A 120 -0.64 -4.50 2.56
CA LEU A 120 0.29 -5.51 2.03
C LEU A 120 1.70 -4.91 1.82
N VAL A 121 1.78 -3.65 1.37
CA VAL A 121 3.06 -2.93 1.22
C VAL A 121 3.74 -2.76 2.58
N VAL A 122 2.98 -2.43 3.62
CA VAL A 122 3.49 -2.32 5.00
C VAL A 122 4.03 -3.67 5.49
N MET A 123 3.27 -4.75 5.31
CA MET A 123 3.70 -6.10 5.70
C MET A 123 5.02 -6.49 5.02
N LEU A 124 5.21 -6.16 3.74
CA LEU A 124 6.48 -6.42 3.03
C LEU A 124 7.65 -5.60 3.60
N ALA A 125 7.43 -4.32 3.90
CA ALA A 125 8.45 -3.45 4.51
C ALA A 125 8.87 -3.95 5.90
N LEU A 126 7.89 -4.42 6.68
CA LEU A 126 8.07 -5.03 7.98
C LEU A 126 8.96 -6.29 7.89
N LEU A 127 8.64 -7.23 6.99
CA LEU A 127 9.46 -8.43 6.77
C LEU A 127 10.89 -8.08 6.38
N ARG A 128 11.07 -7.14 5.45
CA ARG A 128 12.40 -6.70 5.02
C ARG A 128 13.24 -6.17 6.19
N THR A 129 12.61 -5.52 7.16
CA THR A 129 13.30 -4.85 8.26
C THR A 129 13.57 -5.77 9.44
N HIS A 130 12.62 -6.64 9.81
CA HIS A 130 12.72 -7.48 11.02
C HIS A 130 12.78 -8.99 10.78
N ALA A 131 12.59 -9.49 9.55
CA ALA A 131 12.74 -10.91 9.23
C ALA A 131 14.04 -11.15 8.44
N PRO A 132 15.17 -11.43 9.12
CA PRO A 132 16.45 -11.66 8.45
C PRO A 132 16.56 -13.05 7.79
N ASP A 133 15.65 -13.99 8.11
CA ASP A 133 15.72 -15.37 7.62
C ASP A 133 14.62 -15.70 6.59
N HIS A 134 15.00 -16.47 5.57
CA HIS A 134 14.13 -16.89 4.47
C HIS A 134 12.96 -17.76 4.95
N SER A 135 13.09 -18.43 6.10
CA SER A 135 12.03 -19.27 6.69
C SER A 135 10.85 -18.42 7.19
N THR A 136 11.10 -17.30 7.87
CA THR A 136 10.08 -16.36 8.35
C THR A 136 9.32 -15.73 7.19
N LEU A 137 10.04 -15.34 6.13
CA LEU A 137 9.44 -14.83 4.90
C LEU A 137 8.53 -15.87 4.23
N SER A 138 8.95 -17.14 4.20
CA SER A 138 8.19 -18.24 3.61
C SER A 138 6.90 -18.52 4.38
N HIS A 139 6.95 -18.56 5.71
CA HIS A 139 5.76 -18.77 6.55
C HIS A 139 4.70 -17.68 6.33
N VAL A 140 5.15 -16.43 6.33
CA VAL A 140 4.31 -15.26 6.10
C VAL A 140 3.73 -15.23 4.69
N TRP A 141 4.52 -15.61 3.69
CA TRP A 141 4.06 -15.70 2.31
C TRP A 141 2.95 -16.75 2.16
N GLU A 142 3.08 -17.90 2.84
CA GLU A 142 2.02 -18.92 2.87
C GLU A 142 0.77 -18.44 3.61
N GLU A 143 0.90 -17.63 4.65
CA GLU A 143 -0.23 -16.99 5.34
C GLU A 143 -0.96 -15.98 4.42
N MET A 144 -0.21 -15.17 3.66
CA MET A 144 -0.81 -14.24 2.68
C MET A 144 -1.47 -14.95 1.50
N LYS A 145 -0.98 -16.14 1.10
CA LYS A 145 -1.62 -16.96 0.06
C LYS A 145 -2.95 -17.56 0.50
N GLN A 146 -3.28 -17.52 1.79
CA GLN A 146 -4.55 -18.05 2.25
C GLN A 146 -5.67 -17.31 1.50
N PRO A 147 -6.54 -18.05 0.78
CA PRO A 147 -7.59 -17.42 0.01
C PRO A 147 -8.46 -16.56 0.94
N THR A 148 -8.65 -15.30 0.58
CA THR A 148 -9.65 -14.47 1.24
C THR A 148 -11.00 -15.18 1.14
N PRO A 149 -11.70 -15.45 2.27
CA PRO A 149 -13.00 -16.08 2.22
C PRO A 149 -13.94 -15.16 1.44
N GLY A 150 -14.40 -15.60 0.27
CA GLY A 150 -15.20 -14.82 -0.67
C GLY A 150 -14.57 -14.60 -2.05
N THR A 151 -13.29 -14.92 -2.26
CA THR A 151 -12.72 -14.98 -3.61
C THR A 151 -13.10 -16.31 -4.26
N GLU A 152 -14.30 -16.39 -4.81
CA GLU A 152 -14.64 -17.47 -5.74
C GLU A 152 -13.66 -17.38 -6.93
N ARG A 153 -12.76 -18.37 -7.02
CA ARG A 153 -11.99 -18.58 -8.25
C ARG A 153 -13.03 -18.77 -9.36
N PRO A 154 -12.98 -18.00 -10.47
CA PRO A 154 -13.77 -18.34 -11.64
C PRO A 154 -13.35 -19.76 -12.02
N THR A 155 -14.24 -20.71 -11.77
CA THR A 155 -14.06 -22.08 -12.22
C THR A 155 -14.09 -22.00 -13.74
N THR A 156 -12.92 -22.03 -14.36
CA THR A 156 -12.79 -22.31 -15.77
C THR A 156 -13.33 -23.73 -15.96
N ARG A 157 -14.65 -23.82 -16.19
CA ARG A 157 -15.29 -25.04 -16.66
C ARG A 157 -14.72 -25.28 -18.05
N SER A 158 -13.65 -26.06 -18.09
CA SER A 158 -13.09 -26.65 -19.31
C SER A 158 -14.21 -27.42 -19.98
N SER A 159 -14.87 -26.81 -20.96
CA SER A 159 -15.71 -27.53 -21.90
C SER A 159 -14.75 -28.22 -22.87
N PRO A 160 -14.80 -29.55 -23.04
CA PRO A 160 -14.03 -30.23 -24.06
C PRO A 160 -14.71 -29.94 -25.41
N THR A 161 -14.36 -28.83 -26.05
CA THR A 161 -14.75 -28.59 -27.43
C THR A 161 -13.86 -29.46 -28.32
N SER A 162 -14.39 -30.62 -28.71
CA SER A 162 -13.85 -31.43 -29.79
C SER A 162 -13.86 -30.61 -31.08
N SER A 163 -12.67 -30.35 -31.62
CA SER A 163 -12.51 -29.93 -33.02
C SER A 163 -12.76 -31.10 -33.96
N PRO A 164 -13.17 -30.81 -35.20
CA PRO A 164 -12.45 -31.38 -36.32
C PRO A 164 -11.86 -30.29 -37.21
N ALA A 165 -10.66 -30.60 -37.69
CA ALA A 165 -9.84 -29.78 -38.55
C ALA A 165 -10.53 -29.43 -39.88
N THR A 166 -10.28 -28.22 -40.38
CA THR A 166 -10.33 -27.91 -41.81
C THR A 166 -9.20 -26.93 -42.14
N THR A 167 -8.53 -27.28 -43.23
CA THR A 167 -7.22 -26.83 -43.70
C THR A 167 -7.28 -25.52 -44.50
N ALA A 168 -6.45 -24.53 -44.12
CA ALA A 168 -5.78 -23.49 -44.94
C ALA A 168 -6.66 -22.47 -45.73
N PRO A 169 -6.15 -21.28 -46.17
CA PRO A 169 -4.75 -20.89 -46.35
C PRO A 169 -4.31 -19.51 -45.82
N ARG A 170 -2.99 -19.40 -45.82
CA ARG A 170 -2.06 -18.30 -45.54
C ARG A 170 -2.48 -16.93 -46.14
N ALA A 171 -2.57 -15.89 -45.31
CA ALA A 171 -2.62 -14.49 -45.75
C ALA A 171 -1.66 -13.57 -44.96
N ARG A 172 -0.68 -13.08 -45.72
CA ARG A 172 0.22 -11.92 -45.64
C ARG A 172 0.23 -11.03 -44.38
N ARG A 173 1.48 -10.79 -43.92
CA ARG A 173 1.93 -9.68 -43.08
C ARG A 173 1.62 -8.31 -43.71
N CYS A 174 0.99 -7.45 -42.92
CA CYS A 174 1.15 -5.99 -42.90
C CYS A 174 1.06 -5.63 -41.39
N GLY A 175 2.03 -5.02 -40.70
CA GLY A 175 2.83 -3.87 -41.08
C GLY A 175 2.19 -2.59 -40.55
N GLY A 176 2.11 -2.40 -39.22
CA GLY A 176 1.54 -1.22 -38.57
C GLY A 176 2.28 -0.85 -37.28
N PRO A 177 2.45 0.45 -36.95
CA PRO A 177 3.52 0.94 -36.09
C PRO A 177 3.27 0.73 -34.59
N ARG A 178 4.37 0.44 -33.87
CA ARG A 178 4.44 0.33 -32.41
C ARG A 178 4.01 1.65 -31.76
N SER A 179 2.92 1.62 -31.01
CA SER A 179 2.62 2.62 -29.99
C SER A 179 3.73 2.61 -28.94
N LYS A 180 4.37 3.76 -28.73
CA LYS A 180 5.39 3.97 -27.71
C LYS A 180 4.76 3.81 -26.33
N SER A 181 5.27 2.87 -25.54
CA SER A 181 5.02 2.77 -24.10
C SER A 181 5.45 4.07 -23.40
N PRO A 182 4.69 4.59 -22.42
CA PRO A 182 5.19 5.63 -21.54
C PRO A 182 6.28 5.04 -20.62
N SER A 183 7.41 5.73 -20.56
CA SER A 183 8.54 5.41 -19.69
C SER A 183 8.11 5.34 -18.21
N PRO A 184 8.68 4.43 -17.40
CA PRO A 184 8.45 4.45 -15.96
C PRO A 184 9.03 5.72 -15.34
N PRO A 185 8.40 6.29 -14.29
CA PRO A 185 9.00 7.38 -13.54
C PRO A 185 10.31 6.89 -12.91
N ARG A 186 11.33 7.75 -13.03
CA ARG A 186 12.69 7.50 -12.56
C ARG A 186 12.71 7.22 -11.07
N ALA A 187 13.51 6.24 -10.68
CA ALA A 187 13.81 5.89 -9.30
C ALA A 187 14.17 7.14 -8.48
N CYS A 188 13.48 7.31 -7.36
CA CYS A 188 13.79 8.31 -6.35
C CYS A 188 15.13 7.93 -5.68
N PRO A 189 16.04 8.88 -5.43
CA PRO A 189 17.28 8.60 -4.70
C PRO A 189 16.93 8.11 -3.28
N SER A 190 17.58 7.00 -2.92
CA SER A 190 17.36 6.08 -1.79
C SER A 190 17.61 6.65 -0.38
N ARG A 191 17.27 7.92 -0.14
CA ARG A 191 17.46 8.56 1.19
C ARG A 191 16.22 9.27 1.75
N CYS A 192 15.08 9.23 1.07
CA CYS A 192 13.92 10.04 1.46
C CYS A 192 12.66 9.25 1.80
N CYS A 193 12.61 7.92 1.57
CA CYS A 193 11.46 7.11 1.95
C CYS A 193 11.92 6.00 2.91
N PRO A 194 11.50 5.98 4.17
CA PRO A 194 11.80 4.87 5.09
C PRO A 194 11.17 3.54 4.62
N TRP A 195 10.33 3.59 3.58
CA TRP A 195 9.66 2.47 2.97
C TRP A 195 10.44 1.80 1.82
N TRP A 196 11.47 2.45 1.24
CA TRP A 196 12.22 1.95 0.06
C TRP A 196 13.70 2.39 0.01
#